data_AF-A0A410P2G5-F1
#
_entry.id   AF-A0A410P2G5-F1
#
_cell.length_a   1.000
_cell.length_b   1.000
_cell.length_c   1.000
_cell.angle_alpha   90.00
_cell.angle_beta   90.00
_cell.angle_gamma   90.00
#
_symmetry.space_group_name_H-M   'P 1'
#
loop_
_entity.id
_entity.type
_entity.pdbx_description
1 polymer ?
#
loop_
_entity_poly.entity_id
_entity_poly.type
_entity_poly.pdbx_seq_one_letter_code
_entity_poly.pdbx_strand_id
1 'polypeptide(L)'
;MNKIPILLYHDCCPSPDAASSGLNVLQDDFRRQMEYLHHNGYACVSLARLLAEREYVRGEKKADGRPLKPEEVTGDTRKKVVLTFDDGDKSHFDFVFPILKEAGFSATFFIVVNEIGKPGRMDWTMIYELVKGGMDIGSHGMSHAFLTGQSNYAVLNELILSKQVLEKYTRKRVDFLAIPDGFYNKQVLTIARDVGFRAVCTLDTGYNDFLDEHMFLLRRFPVRKGYGLNIFKSIVGGFPSLRVQAMERTRSSLRRALGYQVYDRFRRAAFLAGGTRGTR
;
A
#
# COMPACT_ATOMS: atom_id res chain seq x y z
N MET A 1 1.91 -17.69 -14.81
CA MET A 1 2.22 -16.74 -13.70
C MET A 1 1.05 -15.81 -13.51
N ASN A 2 0.40 -15.85 -12.34
CA ASN A 2 -0.70 -14.95 -12.03
C ASN A 2 -0.13 -13.61 -11.55
N LYS A 3 0.10 -12.67 -12.48
CA LYS A 3 0.73 -11.38 -12.18
C LYS A 3 -0.30 -10.46 -11.51
N ILE A 4 -0.17 -10.25 -10.20
CA ILE A 4 -1.10 -9.43 -9.43
C ILE A 4 -0.52 -8.01 -9.26
N PRO A 5 -1.22 -6.97 -9.71
CA PRO A 5 -0.85 -5.58 -9.41
C PRO A 5 -1.25 -5.23 -7.98
N ILE A 6 -0.34 -4.53 -7.29
CA ILE A 6 -0.63 -3.87 -6.01
C ILE A 6 -0.61 -2.38 -6.28
N LEU A 7 -1.74 -1.71 -6.08
CA LEU A 7 -1.87 -0.27 -6.25
C LEU A 7 -1.57 0.44 -4.93
N LEU A 8 -0.75 1.48 -4.98
CA LEU A 8 -0.42 2.33 -3.85
C LEU A 8 -1.14 3.67 -3.99
N TYR A 9 -2.04 3.94 -3.06
CA TYR A 9 -2.70 5.20 -2.84
C TYR A 9 -2.17 5.87 -1.57
N HIS A 10 -2.22 7.19 -1.53
CA HIS A 10 -2.09 7.97 -0.29
C HIS A 10 -3.43 8.68 -0.08
N ASP A 11 -3.41 9.98 0.21
CA ASP A 11 -4.61 10.79 0.38
C ASP A 11 -5.46 10.92 -0.90
N CYS A 12 -6.78 10.83 -0.71
CA CYS A 12 -7.79 11.11 -1.73
C CYS A 12 -8.41 12.50 -1.50
N CYS A 13 -7.90 13.50 -2.21
CA CYS A 13 -8.25 14.90 -2.01
C CYS A 13 -9.49 15.31 -2.81
N PRO A 14 -10.35 16.20 -2.27
CA PRO A 14 -11.55 16.65 -2.95
C PRO A 14 -11.25 17.56 -4.17
N SER A 15 -10.09 18.22 -4.19
CA SER A 15 -9.72 19.14 -5.26
C SER A 15 -8.21 19.13 -5.55
N PRO A 16 -7.78 19.61 -6.74
CA PRO A 16 -6.37 19.76 -7.07
C PRO A 16 -5.57 20.63 -6.10
N ASP A 17 -6.21 21.63 -5.48
CA ASP A 17 -5.58 22.59 -4.57
C ASP A 17 -5.41 22.01 -3.16
N ALA A 18 -6.25 21.05 -2.78
CA ALA A 18 -6.10 20.30 -1.53
C ALA A 18 -4.98 19.23 -1.62
N ALA A 19 -4.42 18.98 -2.81
CA ALA A 19 -3.36 17.99 -2.98
C ALA A 19 -2.02 18.50 -2.46
N SER A 20 -1.57 17.93 -1.33
CA SER A 20 -0.27 18.22 -0.71
C SER A 20 0.90 17.55 -1.41
N SER A 21 0.66 16.55 -2.26
CA SER A 21 1.71 15.85 -3.01
C SER A 21 1.22 15.35 -4.38
N GLY A 22 2.16 15.05 -5.27
CA GLY A 22 1.88 14.38 -6.55
C GLY A 22 1.45 12.91 -6.44
N LEU A 23 1.47 12.33 -5.23
CA LEU A 23 0.96 10.98 -4.93
C LEU A 23 -0.52 11.01 -4.52
N ASN A 24 -1.08 12.19 -4.28
CA ASN A 24 -2.49 12.31 -3.93
C ASN A 24 -3.34 12.06 -5.19
N VAL A 25 -4.51 11.49 -4.97
CA VAL A 25 -5.48 11.19 -6.04
C VAL A 25 -6.73 12.03 -5.81
N LEU A 26 -7.34 12.54 -6.87
CA LEU A 26 -8.62 13.24 -6.72
C LEU A 26 -9.73 12.24 -6.39
N GLN A 27 -10.65 12.63 -5.52
CA GLN A 27 -11.79 11.81 -5.12
C GLN A 27 -12.58 11.29 -6.33
N ASP A 28 -12.83 12.14 -7.33
CA ASP A 28 -13.53 11.74 -8.56
C ASP A 28 -12.72 10.75 -9.41
N ASP A 29 -11.39 10.87 -9.44
CA ASP A 29 -10.54 9.91 -10.13
C ASP A 29 -10.58 8.55 -9.42
N PHE A 30 -10.49 8.55 -8.08
CA PHE A 30 -10.59 7.33 -7.28
C PHE A 30 -11.93 6.63 -7.48
N ARG A 31 -13.05 7.37 -7.44
CA ARG A 31 -14.39 6.83 -7.69
C ARG A 31 -14.48 6.15 -9.06
N ARG A 32 -14.07 6.85 -10.13
CA ARG A 32 -14.05 6.30 -11.49
C ARG A 32 -13.18 5.05 -11.62
N GLN A 33 -12.07 4.99 -10.87
CA GLN A 33 -11.21 3.81 -10.83
C GLN A 33 -11.91 2.62 -10.17
N MET A 34 -12.57 2.83 -9.02
CA MET A 34 -13.29 1.77 -8.30
C MET A 34 -14.51 1.27 -9.09
N GLU A 35 -15.28 2.17 -9.68
CA GLU A 35 -16.39 1.83 -10.58
C GLU A 35 -15.92 0.99 -11.76
N TYR A 36 -14.78 1.36 -12.37
CA TYR A 36 -14.20 0.56 -13.44
C TYR A 36 -13.85 -0.85 -12.98
N LEU A 37 -13.18 -1.00 -11.83
CA LEU A 37 -12.83 -2.32 -11.29
C LEU A 37 -14.09 -3.15 -11.03
N HIS A 38 -15.12 -2.55 -10.44
CA HIS A 38 -16.37 -3.22 -10.11
C HIS A 38 -17.12 -3.68 -11.36
N HIS A 39 -17.38 -2.77 -12.30
CA HIS A 39 -18.11 -3.07 -13.54
C HIS A 39 -17.37 -4.04 -14.47
N ASN A 40 -16.04 -4.15 -14.37
CA ASN A 40 -15.24 -5.07 -15.19
C ASN A 40 -14.91 -6.38 -14.46
N GLY A 41 -15.58 -6.67 -13.34
CA GLY A 41 -15.48 -7.94 -12.65
C GLY A 41 -14.10 -8.22 -12.08
N TYR A 42 -13.38 -7.19 -11.61
CA TYR A 42 -12.16 -7.38 -10.82
C TYR A 42 -12.51 -7.79 -9.38
N ALA A 43 -11.64 -8.58 -8.77
CA ALA A 43 -11.68 -8.86 -7.35
C ALA A 43 -10.62 -8.01 -6.63
N CYS A 44 -11.06 -6.98 -5.92
CA CYS A 44 -10.16 -6.20 -5.08
C CYS A 44 -10.07 -6.85 -3.70
N VAL A 45 -8.88 -7.35 -3.37
CA VAL A 45 -8.62 -8.13 -2.15
C VAL A 45 -7.50 -7.50 -1.34
N SER A 46 -7.57 -7.66 -0.01
CA SER A 46 -6.49 -7.26 0.88
C SER A 46 -5.26 -8.17 0.76
N LEU A 47 -4.11 -7.69 1.25
CA LEU A 47 -2.90 -8.52 1.35
C LEU A 47 -3.10 -9.72 2.27
N ALA A 48 -3.80 -9.55 3.39
CA ALA A 48 -4.16 -10.66 4.28
C ALA A 48 -4.97 -11.75 3.56
N ARG A 49 -5.93 -11.36 2.71
CA ARG A 49 -6.70 -12.32 1.91
C ARG A 49 -5.79 -13.06 0.91
N LEU A 50 -4.92 -12.36 0.19
CA LEU A 50 -3.99 -13.00 -0.74
C LEU A 50 -3.00 -13.95 -0.04
N LEU A 51 -2.53 -13.58 1.15
CA LEU A 51 -1.65 -14.44 1.93
C LEU A 51 -2.37 -15.71 2.38
N ALA A 52 -3.60 -15.59 2.89
CA ALA A 52 -4.41 -16.76 3.25
C ALA A 52 -4.69 -17.66 2.03
N GLU A 53 -4.92 -17.07 0.85
CA GLU A 53 -5.11 -17.82 -0.39
C GLU A 53 -3.86 -18.56 -0.83
N ARG A 54 -2.70 -17.90 -0.77
CA ARG A 54 -1.39 -18.51 -1.04
C ARG A 54 -1.15 -19.70 -0.11
N GLU A 55 -1.35 -19.49 1.19
CA GLU A 55 -1.12 -20.53 2.21
C GLU A 55 -1.94 -21.78 1.90
N TYR A 56 -3.22 -21.63 1.57
CA TYR A 56 -4.08 -22.78 1.23
C TYR A 56 -3.65 -23.48 -0.06
N VAL A 57 -3.35 -22.73 -1.12
CA VAL A 57 -2.93 -23.30 -2.41
C VAL A 57 -1.64 -24.11 -2.24
N ARG A 58 -0.75 -23.67 -1.33
CA ARG A 58 0.49 -24.37 -1.00
C ARG A 58 0.31 -25.49 0.04
N GLY A 59 -0.90 -25.70 0.56
CA GLY A 59 -1.16 -26.67 1.64
C GLY A 59 -0.52 -26.27 2.98
N GLU A 60 -0.19 -24.99 3.17
CA GLU A 60 0.34 -24.44 4.40
C GLU A 60 -0.77 -24.42 5.47
N LYS A 61 -0.41 -24.71 6.73
CA LYS A 61 -1.32 -24.61 7.88
C LYS A 61 -1.31 -23.19 8.44
N LYS A 62 -2.40 -22.76 9.08
CA LYS A 62 -2.39 -21.54 9.88
C LYS A 62 -1.34 -21.65 10.99
N ALA A 63 -0.87 -20.53 11.52
CA ALA A 63 0.12 -20.50 12.60
C ALA A 63 -0.34 -21.22 13.90
N ASP A 64 -1.65 -21.39 14.08
CA ASP A 64 -2.27 -22.16 15.18
C ASP A 64 -2.47 -23.66 14.83
N GLY A 65 -1.91 -24.12 13.71
CA GLY A 65 -1.90 -25.53 13.29
C GLY A 65 -3.19 -26.01 12.62
N ARG A 66 -4.24 -25.19 12.53
CA ARG A 66 -5.51 -25.61 11.90
C ARG A 66 -5.46 -25.49 10.36
N PRO A 67 -6.18 -26.34 9.63
CA PRO A 67 -6.33 -26.20 8.18
C PRO A 67 -7.09 -24.92 7.81
N LEU A 68 -6.74 -24.33 6.68
CA LEU A 68 -7.48 -23.22 6.07
C LEU A 68 -8.81 -23.74 5.51
N LYS A 69 -9.91 -23.00 5.73
CA LYS A 69 -11.24 -23.46 5.27
C LYS A 69 -11.46 -23.11 3.80
N PRO A 70 -12.11 -23.96 2.98
CA PRO A 70 -12.38 -23.67 1.56
C PRO A 70 -13.15 -22.36 1.34
N GLU A 71 -14.15 -22.07 2.17
CA GLU A 71 -14.89 -20.79 2.18
C GLU A 71 -14.02 -19.55 2.47
N GLU A 72 -12.86 -19.73 3.12
CA GLU A 72 -11.88 -18.68 3.37
C GLU A 72 -10.88 -18.50 2.20
N VAL A 73 -10.98 -19.30 1.13
CA VAL A 73 -9.87 -19.38 0.15
C VAL A 73 -10.29 -19.59 -1.31
N THR A 74 -11.35 -20.32 -1.63
CA THR A 74 -11.60 -20.77 -3.01
C THR A 74 -12.93 -20.30 -3.60
N GLY A 75 -12.94 -20.07 -4.91
CA GLY A 75 -14.12 -19.83 -5.76
C GLY A 75 -13.99 -18.64 -6.70
N ASP A 76 -13.19 -17.63 -6.35
CA ASP A 76 -13.10 -16.39 -7.13
C ASP A 76 -12.02 -16.46 -8.22
N THR A 77 -12.45 -16.69 -9.46
CA THR A 77 -11.60 -16.74 -10.67
C THR A 77 -11.37 -15.36 -11.30
N ARG A 78 -11.95 -14.30 -10.74
CA ARG A 78 -11.78 -12.93 -11.22
C ARG A 78 -10.32 -12.50 -11.15
N LYS A 79 -9.95 -11.54 -12.00
CA LYS A 79 -8.62 -10.92 -11.95
C LYS A 79 -8.48 -10.15 -10.64
N LYS A 80 -7.44 -10.48 -9.87
CA LYS A 80 -7.18 -9.86 -8.57
C LYS A 80 -6.38 -8.57 -8.71
N VAL A 81 -6.78 -7.56 -7.94
CA VAL A 81 -6.06 -6.29 -7.75
C VAL A 81 -5.95 -6.06 -6.25
N VAL A 82 -4.78 -5.66 -5.77
CA VAL A 82 -4.64 -5.25 -4.36
C VAL A 82 -4.66 -3.75 -4.29
N LEU A 83 -5.47 -3.22 -3.38
CA LEU A 83 -5.51 -1.80 -3.05
C LEU A 83 -4.79 -1.59 -1.74
N THR A 84 -3.78 -0.72 -1.72
CA THR A 84 -3.04 -0.34 -0.53
C THR A 84 -3.05 1.16 -0.33
N PHE A 85 -3.17 1.60 0.92
CA PHE A 85 -3.24 3.00 1.32
C PHE A 85 -2.19 3.26 2.40
N ASP A 86 -1.25 4.16 2.16
CA ASP A 86 -0.19 4.51 3.12
C ASP A 86 -0.59 5.77 3.94
N ASP A 87 0.00 5.92 5.12
CA ASP A 87 -0.07 7.08 6.05
C ASP A 87 -1.29 7.19 6.98
N GLY A 88 -2.40 6.53 6.68
CA GLY A 88 -3.61 6.58 7.52
C GLY A 88 -4.34 7.94 7.51
N ASP A 89 -4.42 8.58 6.35
CA ASP A 89 -5.17 9.82 6.14
C ASP A 89 -6.65 9.66 6.49
N LYS A 90 -7.27 10.73 6.99
CA LYS A 90 -8.69 10.73 7.35
C LYS A 90 -9.63 10.44 6.16
N SER A 91 -9.22 10.80 4.94
CA SER A 91 -9.97 10.48 3.71
C SER A 91 -10.10 8.97 3.46
N HIS A 92 -9.21 8.15 4.02
CA HIS A 92 -9.29 6.70 3.95
C HIS A 92 -10.57 6.18 4.61
N PHE A 93 -11.00 6.81 5.70
CA PHE A 93 -12.25 6.47 6.37
C PHE A 93 -13.45 7.22 5.80
N ASP A 94 -13.34 8.54 5.64
CA ASP A 94 -14.49 9.38 5.30
C ASP A 94 -14.97 9.18 3.84
N PHE A 95 -14.07 8.81 2.94
CA PHE A 95 -14.34 8.73 1.51
C PHE A 95 -14.05 7.36 0.90
N VAL A 96 -12.84 6.84 1.10
CA VAL A 96 -12.40 5.58 0.48
C VAL A 96 -13.21 4.39 1.01
N PHE A 97 -13.33 4.26 2.33
CA PHE A 97 -13.96 3.11 2.97
C PHE A 97 -15.42 2.87 2.55
N PRO A 98 -16.31 3.89 2.51
CA PRO A 98 -17.66 3.74 1.98
C PRO A 98 -17.70 3.20 0.54
N ILE A 99 -16.84 3.72 -0.34
CA ILE A 99 -16.77 3.30 -1.75
C ILE A 99 -16.33 1.84 -1.86
N LEU A 100 -15.30 1.44 -1.09
CA LEU A 100 -14.85 0.05 -1.10
C LEU A 100 -15.94 -0.90 -0.60
N LYS A 101 -16.68 -0.52 0.44
CA LYS A 101 -17.81 -1.31 0.95
C LYS A 101 -18.92 -1.46 -0.09
N GLU A 102 -19.31 -0.37 -0.73
CA GLU A 102 -20.33 -0.37 -1.79
C GLU A 102 -19.93 -1.29 -2.96
N ALA A 103 -18.65 -1.27 -3.35
CA ALA A 103 -18.13 -2.11 -4.42
C ALA A 103 -17.87 -3.58 -4.01
N GLY A 104 -18.02 -3.93 -2.73
CA GLY A 104 -17.69 -5.26 -2.19
C GLY A 104 -16.19 -5.56 -2.19
N PHE A 105 -15.35 -4.54 -2.05
CA PHE A 105 -13.90 -4.62 -2.11
C PHE A 105 -13.26 -4.64 -0.73
N SER A 106 -12.12 -5.32 -0.61
CA SER A 106 -11.23 -5.24 0.54
C SER A 106 -9.89 -4.61 0.14
N ALA A 107 -9.26 -3.91 1.08
CA ALA A 107 -7.97 -3.25 0.92
C ALA A 107 -7.09 -3.41 2.17
N THR A 108 -5.82 -3.03 2.06
CA THR A 108 -4.88 -2.95 3.19
C THR A 108 -4.48 -1.49 3.45
N PHE A 109 -4.63 -1.03 4.70
CA PHE A 109 -4.25 0.32 5.13
C PHE A 109 -2.99 0.24 6.01
N PHE A 110 -1.92 0.93 5.62
CA PHE A 110 -0.67 1.00 6.34
C PHE A 110 -0.66 2.25 7.24
N ILE A 111 -0.62 2.02 8.55
CA ILE A 111 -0.84 3.08 9.54
C ILE A 111 0.47 3.51 10.20
N VAL A 112 0.70 4.83 10.27
CA VAL A 112 1.76 5.43 11.08
C VAL A 112 1.22 5.64 12.49
N VAL A 113 1.72 4.90 13.47
CA VAL A 113 1.08 4.82 14.80
C VAL A 113 1.04 6.17 15.53
N ASN A 114 2.11 6.96 15.46
CA ASN A 114 2.18 8.26 16.13
C ASN A 114 1.33 9.34 15.45
N GLU A 115 0.75 9.07 14.28
CA GLU A 115 -0.13 10.00 13.57
C GLU A 115 -1.62 9.80 13.92
N ILE A 116 -1.97 8.68 14.57
CA ILE A 116 -3.35 8.34 14.89
C ILE A 116 -3.99 9.41 15.78
N GLY A 117 -5.17 9.90 15.35
CA GLY A 117 -5.95 10.92 16.06
C GLY A 117 -5.43 12.36 15.90
N LYS A 118 -4.34 12.59 15.17
CA LYS A 118 -3.90 13.94 14.81
C LYS A 118 -4.83 14.57 13.75
N PRO A 119 -4.84 15.92 13.61
CA PRO A 119 -5.60 16.57 12.56
C PRO A 119 -5.29 15.99 11.16
N GLY A 120 -6.33 15.63 10.41
CA GLY A 120 -6.20 15.04 9.07
C GLY A 120 -5.88 13.53 9.05
N ARG A 121 -5.75 12.88 10.22
CA ARG A 121 -5.44 11.45 10.34
C ARG A 121 -6.63 10.69 10.93
N MET A 122 -6.71 9.39 10.64
CA MET A 122 -7.70 8.53 11.28
C MET A 122 -7.43 8.37 12.78
N ASP A 123 -8.49 8.22 13.57
CA ASP A 123 -8.40 7.80 14.97
C ASP A 123 -8.57 6.28 15.12
N TRP A 124 -8.44 5.78 16.36
CA TRP A 124 -8.60 4.36 16.66
C TRP A 124 -9.99 3.81 16.37
N THR A 125 -11.04 4.63 16.53
CA THR A 125 -12.42 4.22 16.24
C THR A 125 -12.58 3.97 14.75
N MET A 126 -12.08 4.88 13.91
CA MET A 126 -12.08 4.74 12.45
C MET A 126 -11.31 3.50 12.01
N ILE A 127 -10.09 3.29 12.54
CA ILE A 127 -9.26 2.11 12.22
C ILE A 127 -9.97 0.81 12.61
N TYR A 128 -10.61 0.78 13.79
CA TYR A 128 -11.36 -0.40 14.24
C TYR A 128 -12.58 -0.69 13.34
N GLU A 129 -13.27 0.34 12.86
CA GLU A 129 -14.38 0.18 11.94
C GLU A 129 -13.93 -0.28 10.54
N LEU A 130 -12.75 0.14 10.05
CA LEU A 130 -12.14 -0.46 8.85
C LEU A 130 -11.96 -1.98 9.01
N VAL A 131 -11.40 -2.39 10.15
CA VAL A 131 -11.13 -3.80 10.48
C VAL A 131 -12.43 -4.63 10.51
N LYS A 132 -13.48 -4.09 11.12
CA LYS A 132 -14.83 -4.70 11.14
C LYS A 132 -15.44 -4.77 9.75
N GLY A 133 -15.21 -3.77 8.92
CA GLY A 133 -15.67 -3.72 7.53
C GLY A 133 -14.90 -4.63 6.57
N GLY A 134 -14.04 -5.53 7.06
CA GLY A 134 -13.31 -6.48 6.23
C GLY A 134 -12.03 -5.92 5.61
N MET A 135 -11.56 -4.76 6.05
CA MET A 135 -10.27 -4.22 5.65
C MET A 135 -9.14 -4.81 6.50
N ASP A 136 -7.95 -4.80 5.92
CA ASP A 136 -6.71 -5.26 6.54
C ASP A 136 -5.86 -4.06 6.99
N ILE A 137 -5.08 -4.25 8.06
CA ILE A 137 -4.23 -3.20 8.65
C ILE A 137 -2.77 -3.66 8.64
N GLY A 138 -1.93 -2.89 7.97
CA GLY A 138 -0.48 -3.04 7.97
C GLY A 138 0.20 -1.95 8.81
N SER A 139 1.48 -2.15 9.10
CA SER A 139 2.30 -1.13 9.77
C SER A 139 2.98 -0.21 8.74
N HIS A 140 3.01 1.08 9.04
CA HIS A 140 3.88 2.06 8.37
C HIS A 140 4.93 2.66 9.34
N GLY A 141 5.30 1.89 10.36
CA GLY A 141 6.21 2.31 11.42
C GLY A 141 5.52 3.10 12.54
N MET A 142 6.32 3.54 13.50
CA MET A 142 5.83 4.38 14.60
C MET A 142 5.70 5.83 14.14
N SER A 143 6.72 6.37 13.48
CA SER A 143 6.84 7.81 13.21
C SER A 143 7.04 8.18 11.74
N HIS A 144 6.93 7.23 10.81
CA HIS A 144 7.32 7.40 9.41
C HIS A 144 8.80 7.79 9.29
N ALA A 145 9.66 7.19 10.13
CA ALA A 145 11.09 7.48 10.12
C ALA A 145 11.79 6.94 8.87
N PHE A 146 12.80 7.67 8.40
CA PHE A 146 13.73 7.13 7.41
C PHE A 146 14.57 6.02 8.05
N LEU A 147 14.29 4.77 7.71
CA LEU A 147 14.89 3.60 8.37
C LEU A 147 16.32 3.30 7.93
N THR A 148 16.67 3.61 6.68
CA THR A 148 18.01 3.31 6.15
C THR A 148 19.06 4.22 6.79
N GLY A 149 20.17 3.66 7.25
CA GLY A 149 21.23 4.44 7.92
C GLY A 149 20.96 4.73 9.41
N GLN A 150 19.85 4.23 9.96
CA GLN A 150 19.60 4.23 11.40
C GLN A 150 20.27 3.03 12.09
N SER A 151 20.41 3.11 13.41
CA SER A 151 20.92 1.99 14.22
C SER A 151 19.93 0.81 14.23
N ASN A 152 20.42 -0.41 14.49
CA ASN A 152 19.55 -1.59 14.64
C ASN A 152 18.44 -1.36 15.68
N TYR A 153 18.80 -0.73 16.80
CA TYR A 153 17.85 -0.42 17.88
C TYR A 153 16.73 0.53 17.42
N ALA A 154 17.08 1.59 16.69
CA ALA A 154 16.11 2.54 16.18
C ALA A 154 15.17 1.90 15.15
N VAL A 155 15.71 1.12 14.19
CA VAL A 155 14.88 0.38 13.21
C VAL A 155 13.99 -0.63 13.92
N LEU A 156 14.53 -1.40 14.87
CA LEU A 156 13.76 -2.38 15.62
C LEU A 156 12.59 -1.73 16.34
N ASN A 157 12.82 -0.62 17.07
CA ASN A 157 11.77 0.07 17.80
C ASN A 157 10.65 0.60 16.89
N GLU A 158 11.01 1.21 15.74
CA GLU A 158 10.02 1.66 14.76
C GLU A 158 9.12 0.51 14.28
N LEU A 159 9.70 -0.67 14.08
CA LEU A 159 9.01 -1.83 13.51
C LEU A 159 8.23 -2.65 14.55
N ILE A 160 8.85 -2.99 15.68
CA ILE A 160 8.24 -3.87 16.68
C ILE A 160 7.14 -3.16 17.46
N LEU A 161 7.35 -1.90 17.86
CA LEU A 161 6.36 -1.16 18.64
C LEU A 161 5.12 -0.86 17.80
N SER A 162 5.31 -0.47 16.54
CA SER A 162 4.17 -0.19 15.65
C SER A 162 3.31 -1.43 15.43
N LYS A 163 3.95 -2.59 15.18
CA LYS A 163 3.27 -3.88 15.10
C LYS A 163 2.50 -4.20 16.38
N GLN A 164 3.15 -4.15 17.54
CA GLN A 164 2.52 -4.50 18.82
C GLN A 164 1.33 -3.60 19.16
N VAL A 165 1.46 -2.28 18.93
CA VAL A 165 0.37 -1.33 19.21
C VAL A 165 -0.82 -1.61 18.29
N LEU A 166 -0.58 -1.75 16.98
CA LEU A 166 -1.64 -2.03 16.01
C LEU A 166 -2.32 -3.37 16.30
N GLU A 167 -1.57 -4.43 16.61
CA GLU A 167 -2.14 -5.75 16.96
C GLU A 167 -2.99 -5.69 18.23
N LYS A 168 -2.54 -4.93 19.25
CA LYS A 168 -3.28 -4.73 20.50
C LYS A 168 -4.63 -4.06 20.26
N TYR A 169 -4.68 -3.00 19.47
CA TYR A 169 -5.91 -2.23 19.23
C TYR A 169 -6.84 -2.91 18.23
N THR A 170 -6.31 -3.43 17.13
CA THR A 170 -7.12 -4.07 16.07
C THR A 170 -7.55 -5.48 16.42
N ARG A 171 -6.90 -6.13 17.40
CA ARG A 171 -7.10 -7.54 17.76
C ARG A 171 -6.88 -8.49 16.57
N LYS A 172 -6.13 -8.05 15.57
CA LYS A 172 -5.70 -8.83 14.41
C LYS A 172 -4.19 -8.84 14.34
N ARG A 173 -3.63 -9.84 13.64
CA ARG A 173 -2.22 -9.86 13.31
C ARG A 173 -1.90 -8.75 12.30
N VAL A 174 -0.72 -8.15 12.43
CA VAL A 174 -0.21 -7.16 11.48
C VAL A 174 0.94 -7.81 10.73
N ASP A 175 0.63 -8.48 9.63
CA ASP A 175 1.58 -9.31 8.88
C ASP A 175 2.38 -8.52 7.83
N PHE A 176 1.97 -7.29 7.51
CA PHE A 176 2.57 -6.49 6.44
C PHE A 176 3.16 -5.18 6.96
N LEU A 177 4.31 -4.81 6.38
CA LEU A 177 4.97 -3.52 6.57
C LEU A 177 5.00 -2.79 5.22
N ALA A 178 4.64 -1.51 5.18
CA ALA A 178 5.07 -0.62 4.11
C ALA A 178 6.28 0.18 4.63
N ILE A 179 7.38 0.20 3.88
CA ILE A 179 8.57 0.95 4.31
C ILE A 179 8.36 2.44 4.03
N PRO A 180 8.47 3.33 5.04
CA PRO A 180 8.43 4.77 4.84
C PRO A 180 9.40 5.23 3.76
N ASP A 181 8.92 6.07 2.84
CA ASP A 181 9.67 6.59 1.68
C ASP A 181 10.28 5.53 0.73
N GLY A 182 10.04 4.23 0.96
CA GLY A 182 10.46 3.13 0.09
C GLY A 182 11.97 2.84 0.03
N PHE A 183 12.78 3.40 0.94
CA PHE A 183 14.21 3.12 1.03
C PHE A 183 14.51 2.03 2.04
N TYR A 184 15.22 0.98 1.59
CA TYR A 184 15.59 -0.14 2.44
C TYR A 184 16.96 -0.72 2.07
N ASN A 185 17.55 -1.42 3.04
CA ASN A 185 18.79 -2.16 2.90
C ASN A 185 18.64 -3.55 3.56
N LYS A 186 19.70 -4.37 3.53
CA LYS A 186 19.70 -5.70 4.14
C LYS A 186 19.33 -5.66 5.64
N GLN A 187 19.86 -4.69 6.37
CA GLN A 187 19.61 -4.50 7.81
C GLN A 187 18.11 -4.32 8.09
N VAL A 188 17.44 -3.37 7.42
CA VAL A 188 16.00 -3.11 7.59
C VAL A 188 15.17 -4.37 7.27
N LEU A 189 15.50 -5.07 6.18
CA LEU A 189 14.77 -6.27 5.77
C LEU A 189 14.99 -7.46 6.70
N THR A 190 16.19 -7.61 7.29
CA THR A 190 16.46 -8.62 8.31
C THR A 190 15.63 -8.33 9.56
N ILE A 191 15.68 -7.10 10.08
CA ILE A 191 14.92 -6.73 11.27
C ILE A 191 13.40 -6.88 11.03
N ALA A 192 12.90 -6.50 9.85
CA ALA A 192 11.49 -6.69 9.51
C ALA A 192 11.06 -8.17 9.54
N ARG A 193 11.93 -9.09 9.08
CA ARG A 193 11.68 -10.55 9.19
C ARG A 193 11.70 -11.01 10.64
N ASP A 194 12.69 -10.57 11.42
CA ASP A 194 12.88 -10.98 12.82
C ASP A 194 11.72 -10.50 13.72
N VAL A 195 11.15 -9.32 13.41
CA VAL A 195 9.93 -8.79 14.05
C VAL A 195 8.67 -9.60 13.66
N GLY A 196 8.74 -10.40 12.60
CA GLY A 196 7.66 -11.31 12.19
C GLY A 196 6.72 -10.74 11.12
N PHE A 197 7.14 -9.73 10.35
CA PHE A 197 6.41 -9.37 9.12
C PHE A 197 6.53 -10.49 8.08
N ARG A 198 5.43 -10.84 7.43
CA ARG A 198 5.35 -11.89 6.39
C ARG A 198 5.73 -11.36 5.02
N ALA A 199 5.46 -10.08 4.74
CA ALA A 199 5.94 -9.39 3.55
C ALA A 199 6.04 -7.89 3.78
N VAL A 200 6.79 -7.23 2.91
CA VAL A 200 7.12 -5.81 2.97
C VAL A 200 6.82 -5.15 1.64
N CYS A 201 5.91 -4.18 1.66
CA CYS A 201 5.58 -3.32 0.54
C CYS A 201 6.64 -2.23 0.34
N THR A 202 7.12 -2.12 -0.90
CA THR A 202 8.13 -1.13 -1.30
C THR A 202 7.53 -0.12 -2.27
N LEU A 203 8.35 0.84 -2.71
CA LEU A 203 8.02 1.74 -3.81
C LEU A 203 8.65 1.29 -5.14
N ASP A 204 9.09 0.03 -5.24
CA ASP A 204 9.54 -0.54 -6.52
C ASP A 204 8.33 -0.93 -7.35
N THR A 205 8.30 -0.50 -8.61
CA THR A 205 7.14 -0.71 -9.48
C THR A 205 7.20 -2.07 -10.18
N GLY A 206 6.11 -2.83 -10.10
CA GLY A 206 5.98 -4.10 -10.79
C GLY A 206 4.85 -4.98 -10.26
N TYR A 207 4.56 -6.04 -11.01
CA TYR A 207 3.61 -7.08 -10.63
C TYR A 207 4.23 -8.06 -9.64
N ASN A 208 3.40 -8.75 -8.87
CA ASN A 208 3.85 -9.76 -7.92
C ASN A 208 3.32 -11.13 -8.33
N ASP A 209 4.14 -12.15 -8.15
CA ASP A 209 3.71 -13.54 -8.18
C ASP A 209 3.58 -14.01 -6.73
N PHE A 210 2.34 -14.17 -6.27
CA PHE A 210 2.08 -14.54 -4.88
C PHE A 210 2.32 -16.03 -4.60
N LEU A 211 2.56 -16.86 -5.62
CA LEU A 211 2.95 -18.25 -5.44
C LEU A 211 4.47 -18.42 -5.29
N ASP A 212 5.25 -17.37 -5.55
CA ASP A 212 6.69 -17.34 -5.31
C ASP A 212 6.99 -17.69 -3.83
N GLU A 213 7.88 -18.65 -3.64
CA GLU A 213 8.31 -19.12 -2.32
C GLU A 213 9.21 -18.12 -1.59
N HIS A 214 9.87 -17.24 -2.34
CA HIS A 214 10.74 -16.20 -1.81
C HIS A 214 10.04 -14.83 -1.73
N MET A 215 8.72 -14.80 -1.90
CA MET A 215 7.92 -13.58 -1.80
C MET A 215 8.09 -12.96 -0.40
N PHE A 216 8.79 -11.83 -0.37
CA PHE A 216 8.94 -11.00 0.82
C PHE A 216 8.91 -9.51 0.48
N LEU A 217 9.48 -9.13 -0.67
CA LEU A 217 9.39 -7.76 -1.17
C LEU A 217 8.25 -7.64 -2.17
N LEU A 218 7.25 -6.85 -1.83
CA LEU A 218 6.08 -6.59 -2.65
C LEU A 218 6.25 -5.28 -3.40
N ARG A 219 6.22 -5.38 -4.72
CA ARG A 219 6.26 -4.25 -5.65
C ARG A 219 4.89 -3.60 -5.75
N ARG A 220 4.84 -2.27 -5.90
CA ARG A 220 3.59 -1.49 -5.96
C ARG A 220 3.59 -0.51 -7.12
N PHE A 221 2.44 -0.24 -7.69
CA PHE A 221 2.22 0.82 -8.66
C PHE A 221 1.66 2.04 -7.94
N PRO A 222 2.44 3.12 -7.74
CA PRO A 222 1.92 4.36 -7.17
C PRO A 222 0.88 4.95 -8.11
N VAL A 223 -0.32 5.19 -7.63
CA VAL A 223 -1.36 5.96 -8.32
C VAL A 223 -1.12 7.43 -8.02
N ARG A 224 -1.12 8.28 -9.05
CA ARG A 224 -0.66 9.67 -8.96
C ARG A 224 -1.68 10.63 -9.52
N LYS A 225 -1.58 11.90 -9.13
CA LYS A 225 -2.31 13.00 -9.77
C LYS A 225 -2.04 13.01 -11.27
N GLY A 226 -3.10 13.08 -12.08
CA GLY A 226 -3.00 13.05 -13.54
C GLY A 226 -2.86 11.64 -14.15
N TYR A 227 -2.91 10.57 -13.35
CA TYR A 227 -3.11 9.22 -13.89
C TYR A 227 -4.54 9.14 -14.45
N GLY A 228 -4.68 9.43 -15.73
CA GLY A 228 -5.92 9.20 -16.45
C GLY A 228 -6.31 7.72 -16.41
N LEU A 229 -7.61 7.45 -16.51
CA LEU A 229 -8.17 6.10 -16.39
C LEU A 229 -7.49 5.09 -17.34
N ASN A 230 -7.02 5.51 -18.52
CA ASN A 230 -6.31 4.62 -19.45
C ASN A 230 -4.99 4.05 -18.89
N ILE A 231 -4.23 4.86 -18.14
CA ILE A 231 -3.01 4.39 -17.46
C ILE A 231 -3.39 3.35 -16.41
N PHE A 232 -4.40 3.67 -15.59
CA PHE A 232 -4.93 2.76 -14.58
C PHE A 232 -5.37 1.42 -15.18
N LYS A 233 -6.19 1.43 -16.24
CA LYS A 233 -6.63 0.23 -16.98
C LYS A 233 -5.45 -0.60 -17.48
N SER A 234 -4.39 0.04 -17.99
CA SER A 234 -3.20 -0.67 -18.48
C SER A 234 -2.46 -1.43 -17.37
N ILE A 235 -2.41 -0.86 -16.17
CA ILE A 235 -1.77 -1.48 -15.00
C ILE A 235 -2.62 -2.65 -14.50
N VAL A 236 -3.92 -2.44 -14.25
CA VAL A 236 -4.78 -3.52 -13.73
C VAL A 236 -5.08 -4.60 -14.78
N GLY A 237 -4.93 -4.28 -16.06
CA GLY A 237 -5.02 -5.22 -17.17
C GLY A 237 -3.81 -6.15 -17.33
N GLY A 238 -2.67 -5.86 -16.67
CA GLY A 238 -1.43 -6.64 -16.78
C GLY A 238 -0.49 -6.20 -17.90
N PHE A 239 -0.80 -5.12 -18.61
CA PHE A 239 -0.06 -4.62 -19.78
C PHE A 239 0.20 -3.12 -19.64
N PRO A 240 1.11 -2.71 -18.72
CA PRO A 240 1.34 -1.29 -18.49
C PRO A 240 1.99 -0.69 -19.73
N SER A 241 1.53 0.47 -20.17
CA SER A 241 2.07 1.11 -21.38
C SER A 241 3.59 1.28 -21.29
N LEU A 242 4.29 1.25 -22.43
CA LEU A 242 5.76 1.42 -22.48
C LEU A 242 6.20 2.71 -21.79
N ARG A 243 5.39 3.78 -21.87
CA ARG A 243 5.63 5.03 -21.16
C ARG A 243 5.60 4.87 -19.64
N VAL A 244 4.62 4.15 -19.10
CA VAL A 244 4.53 3.85 -17.66
C VAL A 244 5.73 3.02 -17.21
N GLN A 245 6.08 1.98 -17.97
CA GLN A 245 7.23 1.15 -17.66
C GLN A 245 8.54 1.95 -17.66
N ALA A 246 8.76 2.80 -18.66
CA ALA A 246 9.94 3.64 -18.76
C ALA A 246 10.01 4.66 -17.62
N MET A 247 8.92 5.40 -17.38
CA MET A 247 8.84 6.42 -16.33
C MET A 247 9.12 5.85 -14.94
N GLU A 248 8.55 4.69 -14.64
CA GLU A 248 8.70 4.05 -13.32
C GLU A 248 10.09 3.43 -13.16
N ARG A 249 10.66 2.81 -14.20
CA ARG A 249 12.06 2.34 -14.18
C ARG A 249 13.03 3.49 -13.95
N THR A 250 12.87 4.61 -14.64
CA THR A 250 13.73 5.79 -14.45
C THR A 250 13.66 6.29 -13.01
N ARG A 251 12.46 6.38 -12.43
CA ARG A 251 12.30 6.82 -11.04
C ARG A 251 12.88 5.86 -10.01
N SER A 252 12.62 4.56 -10.15
CA SER A 252 13.20 3.55 -9.26
C SER A 252 14.73 3.52 -9.35
N SER A 253 15.29 3.70 -10.55
CA SER A 253 16.75 3.80 -10.74
C SER A 253 17.33 5.09 -10.15
N LEU A 254 16.69 6.24 -10.38
CA LEU A 254 17.11 7.51 -9.77
C LEU A 254 17.05 7.45 -8.24
N ARG A 255 16.00 6.87 -7.66
CA ARG A 255 15.86 6.70 -6.21
C ARG A 255 16.96 5.80 -5.63
N ARG A 256 17.35 4.73 -6.34
CA ARG A 256 18.43 3.83 -5.89
C ARG A 256 19.82 4.44 -6.08
N ALA A 257 20.00 5.29 -7.10
CA ALA A 257 21.27 5.96 -7.38
C ALA A 257 21.49 7.22 -6.52
N LEU A 258 20.42 7.92 -6.15
CA LEU A 258 20.46 9.13 -5.33
C LEU A 258 20.11 8.78 -3.89
N GLY A 259 21.00 9.07 -2.94
CA GLY A 259 20.64 9.02 -1.52
C GLY A 259 19.41 9.88 -1.21
N TYR A 260 18.62 9.52 -0.19
CA TYR A 260 17.34 10.14 0.14
C TYR A 260 17.39 11.67 0.17
N GLN A 261 18.42 12.26 0.78
CA GLN A 261 18.55 13.72 0.88
C GLN A 261 18.63 14.41 -0.49
N VAL A 262 19.27 13.75 -1.46
CA VAL A 262 19.41 14.26 -2.83
C VAL A 262 18.10 14.03 -3.57
N TYR A 263 17.53 12.81 -3.48
CA TYR A 263 16.25 12.48 -4.11
C TYR A 263 15.11 13.37 -3.64
N ASP A 264 15.00 13.62 -2.34
CA ASP A 264 13.95 14.45 -1.75
C ASP A 264 14.14 15.94 -2.10
N ARG A 265 15.38 16.43 -2.17
CA ARG A 265 15.67 17.78 -2.69
C ARG A 265 15.22 17.92 -4.16
N PHE A 266 15.47 16.92 -5.00
CA PHE A 266 14.97 16.88 -6.38
C PHE A 266 13.43 16.77 -6.44
N ARG A 267 12.82 15.94 -5.59
CA ARG A 267 11.36 15.78 -5.50
C ARG A 267 10.67 17.10 -5.15
N ARG A 268 11.16 17.80 -4.12
CA ARG A 268 10.65 19.12 -3.71
C ARG A 268 10.84 20.18 -4.80
N ALA A 269 12.01 20.20 -5.44
CA ALA A 269 12.29 21.14 -6.54
C ALA A 269 11.39 20.91 -7.77
N ALA A 270 11.14 19.64 -8.14
CA ALA A 270 10.25 19.31 -9.25
C ALA A 270 8.78 19.67 -8.97
N PHE A 271 8.32 19.56 -7.71
CA PHE A 271 6.98 20.00 -7.30
C PHE A 271 6.84 21.53 -7.41
N LEU A 272 7.84 22.28 -6.97
CA LEU A 272 7.87 23.75 -7.08
C LEU A 272 7.92 24.21 -8.54
N ALA A 273 8.69 23.53 -9.40
CA ALA A 273 8.77 23.83 -10.82
C ALA A 273 7.49 23.47 -11.60
N GLY A 274 6.68 22.54 -11.09
CA GLY A 274 5.37 22.18 -11.65
C GLY A 274 4.23 23.10 -11.20
N GLY A 275 4.39 23.81 -10.08
CA GLY A 275 3.40 24.73 -9.52
C GLY A 275 3.38 26.14 -10.13
N THR A 276 4.34 26.49 -11.00
CA THR A 276 4.48 27.85 -11.57
C THR A 276 3.91 28.02 -12.98
N ARG A 277 3.16 27.04 -13.51
CA ARG A 277 2.35 27.23 -14.74
C ARG A 277 0.88 27.22 -14.41
N GLY A 278 0.39 28.29 -13.80
CA GLY A 278 -1.03 28.38 -13.46
C GLY A 278 -1.52 29.59 -12.70
N THR A 279 -0.89 30.76 -12.77
CA THR A 279 -1.53 32.02 -12.37
C THR A 279 -0.92 33.19 -13.15
N ARG A 280 -1.73 33.70 -14.09
CA ARG A 280 -1.69 35.02 -14.78
C ARG A 280 -0.35 35.52 -15.31
#